data_AF-A0A857GL71-F1
#
_entry.id   AF-A0A857GL71-F1
#
_cell.length_a   1.000
_cell.length_b   1.000
_cell.length_c   1.000
_cell.angle_alpha   90.00
_cell.angle_beta   90.00
_cell.angle_gamma   90.00
#
_symmetry.space_group_name_H-M   'P 1'
#
loop_
_entity.id
_entity.type
_entity.pdbx_description
1 polymer ?
#
loop_
_entity_poly.entity_id
_entity_poly.type
_entity_poly.pdbx_seq_one_letter_code
_entity_poly.pdbx_strand_id
1 'polypeptide(L)'
;MNTTEQEKPVYPEMHVKGARFSLYKNGEVWARTKDLPAELISTLRNKEDGSAWKPSHKNFNSLCKQFVRDGDVDHLIKQQEKISKERGMKRNAGVELYAALEKALKFAEENTCGGTDTLEIITECRAALNKARGAR
;
A
#
# COMPACT_ATOMS: atom_id res chain seq x y z
N MET A 1 -20.84 6.05 -15.80
CA MET A 1 -21.26 5.98 -14.38
C MET A 1 -20.53 7.10 -13.65
N ASN A 2 -21.28 7.98 -12.98
CA ASN A 2 -20.83 9.27 -12.48
C ASN A 2 -19.63 9.17 -11.53
N THR A 3 -18.60 9.96 -11.81
CA THR A 3 -17.55 10.36 -10.88
C THR A 3 -18.21 11.10 -9.72
N THR A 4 -18.40 10.42 -8.58
CA THR A 4 -18.80 11.04 -7.33
C THR A 4 -17.76 12.11 -7.00
N GLU A 5 -18.14 13.38 -7.11
CA GLU A 5 -17.40 14.51 -6.55
C GLU A 5 -17.11 14.15 -5.09
N GLN A 6 -15.86 13.81 -4.77
CA GLN A 6 -15.49 13.39 -3.42
C GLN A 6 -15.67 14.61 -2.51
N GLU A 7 -16.79 14.66 -1.80
CA GLU A 7 -17.08 15.71 -0.83
C GLU A 7 -15.87 15.88 0.10
N LYS A 8 -15.49 17.13 0.38
CA LYS A 8 -14.35 17.38 1.26
C LYS A 8 -14.69 16.95 2.70
N PRO A 9 -13.82 16.19 3.39
CA PRO A 9 -13.99 15.87 4.80
C PRO A 9 -14.14 17.12 5.68
N VAL A 10 -14.88 16.97 6.78
CA VAL A 10 -15.11 18.03 7.79
C VAL A 10 -13.80 18.43 8.48
N TYR A 11 -12.92 17.48 8.73
CA TYR A 11 -11.60 17.66 9.33
C TYR A 11 -10.52 17.02 8.45
N PRO A 12 -9.24 17.39 8.61
CA PRO A 12 -8.14 16.62 8.03
C PRO A 12 -8.24 15.14 8.39
N GLU A 13 -7.79 14.26 7.49
CA GLU A 13 -7.81 12.81 7.73
C GLU A 13 -7.04 12.47 9.01
N MET A 14 -7.65 11.64 9.86
CA MET A 14 -7.00 11.13 11.07
C MET A 14 -6.34 9.79 10.75
N HIS A 15 -5.05 9.64 11.08
CA HIS A 15 -4.29 8.43 10.81
C HIS A 15 -4.06 7.63 12.10
N VAL A 16 -4.52 6.39 12.14
CA VAL A 16 -4.34 5.49 13.30
C VAL A 16 -4.01 4.07 12.80
N LYS A 17 -2.86 3.53 13.21
CA LYS A 17 -2.41 2.16 12.85
C LYS A 17 -2.54 1.80 11.35
N GLY A 18 -2.25 2.76 10.46
CA GLY A 18 -2.32 2.56 9.02
C GLY A 18 -3.71 2.74 8.39
N ALA A 19 -4.77 2.83 9.19
CA ALA A 19 -6.08 3.28 8.76
C ALA A 19 -6.15 4.82 8.73
N ARG A 20 -6.85 5.36 7.73
CA ARG A 20 -7.12 6.78 7.54
C ARG A 20 -8.63 7.00 7.63
N PHE A 21 -9.05 7.85 8.56
CA PHE A 21 -10.44 8.12 8.83
C PHE A 21 -10.84 9.49 8.27
N SER A 22 -12.03 9.54 7.68
CA SER A 22 -12.66 10.77 7.18
C SER A 22 -14.09 10.86 7.73
N LEU A 23 -14.46 12.04 8.23
CA LEU A 23 -15.84 12.38 8.58
C LEU A 23 -16.40 13.33 7.53
N TYR A 24 -17.54 13.00 6.94
CA TYR A 24 -18.21 13.85 5.95
C TYR A 24 -19.37 14.65 6.54
N LYS A 25 -19.87 15.62 5.77
CA LYS A 25 -20.92 16.55 6.22
C LYS A 25 -22.23 15.84 6.52
N ASN A 26 -22.49 14.73 5.84
CA ASN A 26 -23.64 13.86 6.04
C ASN A 26 -23.51 12.99 7.31
N GLY A 27 -22.43 13.11 8.10
CA GLY A 27 -22.24 12.36 9.34
C GLY A 27 -21.61 10.98 9.14
N GLU A 28 -21.32 10.58 7.90
CA GLU A 28 -20.67 9.31 7.64
C GLU A 28 -19.18 9.35 8.00
N VAL A 29 -18.74 8.31 8.68
CA VAL A 29 -17.34 8.05 8.97
C VAL A 29 -16.87 6.92 8.07
N TRP A 30 -15.91 7.25 7.21
CA TRP A 30 -15.28 6.30 6.32
C TRP A 30 -13.85 6.04 6.76
N ALA A 31 -13.37 4.81 6.57
CA ALA A 31 -11.97 4.45 6.76
C ALA A 31 -11.40 3.80 5.51
N ARG A 32 -10.12 4.04 5.26
CA ARG A 32 -9.36 3.44 4.16
C ARG A 32 -7.93 3.16 4.61
N THR A 33 -7.21 2.36 3.85
CA THR A 33 -5.75 2.22 4.02
C THR A 33 -5.03 2.81 2.82
N LYS A 34 -3.72 2.52 2.68
CA LYS A 34 -2.93 3.03 1.56
C LYS A 34 -3.34 2.39 0.24
N ASP A 35 -3.58 1.09 0.25
CA ASP A 35 -3.78 0.28 -0.95
C ASP A 35 -5.21 -0.28 -1.07
N LEU A 36 -6.09 -0.03 -0.09
CA LEU A 36 -7.49 -0.45 -0.10
C LEU A 36 -8.43 0.74 -0.26
N PRO A 37 -9.60 0.54 -0.92
CA PRO A 37 -10.62 1.57 -1.04
C PRO A 37 -11.19 1.98 0.32
N ALA A 38 -11.90 3.10 0.34
CA ALA A 38 -12.62 3.54 1.52
C ALA A 38 -13.89 2.71 1.74
N GLU A 39 -14.18 2.44 3.00
CA GLU A 39 -15.38 1.73 3.46
C GLU A 39 -16.09 2.55 4.54
N LEU A 40 -17.42 2.48 4.54
CA LEU A 40 -18.25 3.12 5.56
C LEU A 40 -18.11 2.32 6.86
N ILE A 41 -17.66 2.99 7.93
CA ILE A 41 -17.46 2.38 9.25
C ILE A 41 -18.65 2.66 10.16
N SER A 42 -19.12 3.90 10.16
CA SER A 42 -20.21 4.32 11.03
C SER A 42 -20.93 5.55 10.48
N THR A 43 -22.11 5.82 10.99
CA THR A 43 -22.87 7.04 10.69
C THR A 43 -23.24 7.73 11.99
N LEU A 44 -22.76 8.96 12.16
CA LEU A 44 -22.99 9.79 13.33
C LEU A 44 -24.29 10.59 13.16
N ARG A 45 -25.29 10.28 13.98
CA ARG A 45 -26.60 10.92 13.98
C ARG A 45 -26.95 11.45 15.37
N ASN A 46 -27.56 12.61 15.41
CA ASN A 46 -28.23 13.12 16.61
C ASN A 46 -29.45 12.24 16.90
N LYS A 47 -29.67 11.89 18.18
CA LYS A 47 -30.76 10.98 18.57
C LYS A 47 -32.15 11.62 18.47
N GLU A 48 -32.24 12.94 18.61
CA GLU A 48 -33.51 13.65 18.69
C GLU A 48 -34.14 13.89 17.32
N ASP A 49 -33.34 14.28 16.33
CA ASP A 49 -33.80 14.73 15.02
C ASP A 49 -33.23 13.91 13.84
N GLY A 50 -32.35 12.94 14.12
CA GLY A 50 -31.69 12.14 13.08
C GLY A 50 -30.74 12.94 12.19
N SER A 51 -30.41 14.19 12.54
CA SER A 51 -29.49 15.00 11.75
C SER A 51 -28.05 14.53 11.91
N ALA A 52 -27.17 14.89 10.96
CA ALA A 52 -25.76 14.50 11.01
C ALA A 52 -25.07 15.11 12.24
N TRP A 53 -24.60 14.26 13.15
CA TRP A 53 -23.85 14.71 14.32
C TRP A 53 -22.38 14.91 13.96
N LYS A 54 -21.84 16.09 14.25
CA LYS A 54 -20.45 16.46 13.95
C LYS A 54 -19.73 16.73 15.27
N PRO A 55 -19.05 15.72 15.85
CA PRO A 55 -18.28 15.92 17.08
C PRO A 55 -17.14 16.92 16.81
N SER A 56 -16.65 17.57 17.87
CA SER A 56 -15.43 18.38 17.77
C SER A 56 -14.26 17.55 17.22
N HIS A 57 -13.27 18.19 16.59
CA HIS A 57 -12.11 17.48 16.02
C HIS A 57 -11.39 16.60 17.06
N LYS A 58 -11.26 17.06 18.31
CA LYS A 58 -10.68 16.25 19.41
C LYS A 58 -11.51 15.01 19.70
N ASN A 59 -12.83 15.13 19.74
CA ASN A 59 -13.73 14.02 20.00
C ASN A 59 -13.76 13.03 18.81
N PHE A 60 -13.70 13.53 17.58
CA PHE A 60 -13.56 12.70 16.39
C PHE A 60 -12.27 11.87 16.42
N ASN A 61 -11.14 12.47 16.83
CA ASN A 61 -9.89 11.74 16.95
C ASN A 61 -9.94 10.65 18.02
N SER A 62 -10.62 10.90 19.14
CA SER A 62 -10.87 9.88 20.17
C SER A 62 -11.74 8.75 19.63
N LEU A 63 -12.79 9.07 18.87
CA LEU A 63 -13.68 8.08 18.24
C LEU A 63 -12.92 7.20 17.23
N CYS A 64 -12.05 7.78 16.39
CA CYS A 64 -11.22 7.00 15.46
C CYS A 64 -10.32 5.99 16.19
N LYS A 65 -9.74 6.38 17.33
CA LYS A 65 -8.94 5.48 18.16
C LYS A 65 -9.81 4.38 18.80
N GLN A 66 -11.06 4.69 19.09
CA GLN A 66 -12.02 3.71 19.60
C GLN A 66 -12.39 2.68 18.52
N PHE A 67 -12.71 3.08 17.29
CA PHE A 67 -12.98 2.14 16.19
C PHE A 67 -11.82 1.15 15.97
N VAL A 68 -10.58 1.61 16.11
CA VAL A 68 -9.38 0.73 16.05
C VAL A 68 -9.27 -0.18 17.27
N ARG A 69 -9.72 0.25 18.45
CA ARG A 69 -9.68 -0.57 19.67
C ARG A 69 -10.77 -1.63 19.68
N ASP A 70 -11.94 -1.27 19.17
CA ASP A 70 -13.13 -2.11 19.14
C ASP A 70 -13.08 -3.11 17.97
N GLY A 71 -12.14 -2.92 17.02
CA GLY A 71 -11.83 -3.85 15.94
C GLY A 71 -12.62 -3.57 14.66
N ASP A 72 -13.33 -2.45 14.56
CA ASP A 72 -14.21 -2.10 13.44
C ASP A 72 -13.46 -1.96 12.10
N VAL A 73 -12.14 -1.78 12.15
CA VAL A 73 -11.27 -1.65 10.98
C VAL A 73 -10.17 -2.72 10.91
N ASP A 74 -10.26 -3.76 11.73
CA ASP A 74 -9.23 -4.80 11.80
C ASP A 74 -9.05 -5.53 10.46
N HIS A 75 -10.15 -5.76 9.73
CA HIS A 75 -10.07 -6.41 8.42
C HIS A 75 -9.28 -5.56 7.41
N LEU A 76 -9.53 -4.25 7.38
CA LEU A 76 -8.79 -3.30 6.53
C LEU A 76 -7.30 -3.31 6.87
N ILE A 77 -6.96 -3.25 8.17
CA ILE A 77 -5.58 -3.24 8.64
C ILE A 77 -4.88 -4.56 8.26
N LYS A 78 -5.51 -5.71 8.55
CA LYS A 78 -4.93 -7.04 8.23
C LYS A 78 -4.75 -7.25 6.73
N GLN A 79 -5.69 -6.80 5.90
CA GLN A 79 -5.55 -6.88 4.45
C GLN A 79 -4.41 -5.99 3.94
N GLN A 80 -4.27 -4.77 4.46
CA GLN A 80 -3.14 -3.89 4.13
C GLN A 80 -1.79 -4.50 4.54
N GLU A 81 -1.73 -5.14 5.71
CA GLU A 81 -0.54 -5.86 6.18
C GLU A 81 -0.17 -7.00 5.24
N LYS A 82 -1.16 -7.78 4.78
CA LYS A 82 -0.96 -8.85 3.78
C LYS A 82 -0.39 -8.30 2.48
N ILE A 83 -0.98 -7.24 1.93
CA ILE A 83 -0.48 -6.56 0.72
C ILE A 83 0.96 -6.08 0.90
N SER A 84 1.24 -5.48 2.06
CA SER A 84 2.57 -4.95 2.38
C SER A 84 3.60 -6.08 2.49
N LYS A 85 3.24 -7.20 3.11
CA LYS A 85 4.08 -8.40 3.23
C LYS A 85 4.37 -9.01 1.85
N GLU A 86 3.36 -9.17 1.01
CA GLU A 86 3.52 -9.67 -0.36
C GLU A 86 4.44 -8.77 -1.20
N ARG A 87 4.28 -7.44 -1.08
CA ARG A 87 5.15 -6.48 -1.75
C ARG A 87 6.60 -6.58 -1.26
N GLY A 88 6.79 -6.74 0.05
CA GLY A 88 8.10 -6.97 0.66
C GLY A 88 8.76 -8.25 0.15
N MET A 89 8.01 -9.37 0.12
CA MET A 89 8.50 -10.64 -0.40
C MET A 89 8.91 -10.54 -1.87
N LYS A 90 8.09 -9.90 -2.73
CA LYS A 90 8.44 -9.69 -4.15
C LYS A 90 9.69 -8.84 -4.32
N ARG A 91 9.85 -7.78 -3.51
CA ARG A 91 11.06 -6.93 -3.53
C ARG A 91 12.31 -7.73 -3.14
N ASN A 92 12.23 -8.54 -2.09
CA ASN A 92 13.35 -9.36 -1.64
C ASN A 92 13.70 -10.46 -2.64
N ALA A 93 12.69 -11.17 -3.17
CA ALA A 93 12.90 -12.15 -4.25
C ALA A 93 13.55 -11.51 -5.48
N GLY A 94 13.20 -10.27 -5.81
CA GLY A 94 13.88 -9.51 -6.87
C GLY A 94 15.36 -9.25 -6.57
N VAL A 95 15.73 -8.98 -5.31
CA VAL A 95 17.14 -8.81 -4.91
C VAL A 95 17.89 -10.13 -4.98
N GLU A 96 17.30 -11.23 -4.51
CA GLU A 96 17.91 -12.56 -4.54
C GLU A 96 18.08 -13.08 -5.98
N LEU A 97 17.05 -12.93 -6.82
CA LEU A 97 17.12 -13.26 -8.24
C LEU A 97 18.22 -12.46 -8.92
N TYR A 98 18.31 -11.17 -8.63
CA TYR A 98 19.35 -10.30 -9.17
C TYR A 98 20.75 -10.78 -8.77
N ALA A 99 20.97 -11.15 -7.50
CA ALA A 99 22.24 -11.70 -7.03
C ALA A 99 22.56 -13.09 -7.63
N ALA A 100 21.54 -13.92 -7.85
CA ALA A 100 21.70 -15.23 -8.49
C ALA A 100 22.11 -15.09 -9.96
N LEU A 101 21.51 -14.14 -10.69
CA LEU A 101 21.88 -13.82 -12.07
C LEU A 101 23.32 -13.31 -12.17
N GLU A 102 23.77 -12.46 -11.25
CA GLU A 102 25.17 -12.02 -11.21
C GLU A 102 26.15 -13.18 -11.01
N LYS A 103 25.83 -14.14 -10.13
CA LYS A 103 26.65 -15.35 -9.92
C LYS A 103 26.64 -16.25 -11.14
N ALA A 104 25.48 -16.49 -11.76
CA ALA A 104 25.34 -17.33 -12.94
C ALA A 104 26.12 -16.75 -14.13
N LEU A 105 26.05 -15.43 -14.32
CA LEU A 105 26.80 -14.73 -15.35
C LEU A 105 28.31 -14.84 -15.12
N LYS A 106 28.78 -14.61 -13.88
CA LYS A 106 30.19 -14.76 -13.53
C LYS A 106 30.69 -16.20 -13.78
N PHE A 107 29.89 -17.20 -13.40
CA PHE A 107 30.20 -18.61 -13.67
C PHE A 107 30.26 -18.88 -15.18
N ALA A 108 29.31 -18.36 -15.96
CA ALA A 108 29.31 -18.52 -17.41
C ALA A 108 30.58 -17.93 -18.03
N GLU A 109 30.98 -16.72 -17.62
CA GLU A 109 32.22 -16.05 -18.05
C GLU A 109 33.47 -16.87 -17.74
N GLU A 110 33.58 -17.40 -16.51
CA GLU A 110 34.72 -18.20 -16.06
C GLU A 110 34.81 -19.57 -16.75
N ASN A 111 33.69 -20.10 -17.26
CA ASN A 111 33.61 -21.44 -17.85
C ASN A 111 33.31 -21.42 -19.36
N THR A 112 33.29 -20.25 -20.00
CA THR A 112 33.12 -20.15 -21.45
C THR A 112 34.36 -20.61 -22.20
N CYS A 113 34.28 -21.77 -22.86
CA CYS A 113 35.22 -22.17 -23.91
C CYS A 113 34.89 -21.44 -25.23
N GLY A 114 35.26 -20.16 -25.35
CA GLY A 114 35.62 -19.48 -26.61
C GLY A 114 34.62 -19.36 -27.77
N GLY A 115 33.37 -19.82 -27.66
CA GLY A 115 32.36 -19.65 -28.72
C GLY A 115 31.82 -18.21 -28.79
N THR A 116 31.81 -17.61 -29.98
CA THR A 116 31.30 -16.24 -30.24
C THR A 116 29.87 -16.04 -29.74
N ASP A 117 28.99 -17.01 -29.94
CA ASP A 117 27.58 -16.94 -29.53
C ASP A 117 27.42 -16.86 -28.00
N THR A 118 28.28 -17.54 -27.25
CA THR A 118 28.24 -17.52 -25.77
C THR A 118 28.73 -16.18 -25.21
N LEU A 119 29.68 -15.53 -25.88
CA LEU A 119 30.17 -14.20 -25.52
C LEU A 119 29.13 -13.10 -25.81
N GLU A 120 28.37 -13.23 -26.89
CA GLU A 120 27.25 -12.32 -27.19
C GLU A 120 26.15 -12.43 -26.11
N ILE A 121 25.76 -13.66 -25.73
CA ILE A 121 24.77 -13.90 -24.67
C ILE A 121 25.23 -13.31 -23.33
N ILE A 122 26.50 -13.50 -22.95
CA ILE A 122 27.07 -12.90 -21.73
C ILE A 122 27.00 -11.36 -21.78
N THR A 123 27.31 -10.78 -22.94
CA THR A 123 27.32 -9.32 -23.14
C THR A 123 25.90 -8.74 -23.03
N GLU A 124 24.91 -9.40 -23.63
CA GLU A 124 23.50 -9.04 -23.51
C GLU A 124 22.99 -9.15 -22.07
N CYS A 125 23.36 -10.22 -21.35
CA CYS A 125 23.03 -10.38 -19.94
C CYS A 125 23.65 -9.27 -19.07
N ARG A 126 24.90 -8.86 -19.33
CA ARG A 126 25.54 -7.71 -18.65
C ARG A 126 24.82 -6.41 -18.94
N ALA A 127 24.44 -6.16 -20.18
CA ALA A 127 23.71 -4.95 -20.56
C ALA A 127 22.34 -4.88 -19.86
N ALA A 128 21.63 -6.00 -19.80
CA ALA A 128 20.37 -6.12 -19.07
C ALA A 128 20.54 -5.90 -17.55
N LEU A 129 21.58 -6.49 -16.94
CA LEU A 129 21.93 -6.28 -15.53
C LEU A 129 22.25 -4.82 -15.21
N ASN A 130 23.08 -4.16 -16.03
CA ASN A 130 23.44 -2.75 -15.86
C ASN A 130 22.24 -1.82 -16.01
N LYS A 131 21.35 -2.10 -16.97
CA LYS A 131 20.09 -1.38 -17.13
C LYS A 131 19.18 -1.52 -15.89
N ALA A 132 19.11 -2.72 -15.32
CA ALA A 132 18.37 -2.98 -14.09
C ALA A 132 18.99 -2.30 -12.86
N ARG A 133 20.32 -2.12 -12.82
CA ARG A 133 21.05 -1.35 -11.78
C ARG A 133 20.79 0.15 -11.87
N GLY A 134 20.77 0.71 -13.08
CA GLY A 134 20.56 2.15 -13.31
C GLY A 134 19.10 2.61 -13.23
N ALA A 135 18.14 1.68 -13.19
CA ALA A 135 16.71 1.97 -13.05
C ALA A 135 16.22 1.98 -11.59
N ARG A 136 17.12 1.85 -10.60
CA ARG A 136 16.82 1.92 -9.16
C ARG A 136 16.88 3.34 -8.61
#